data_AF-A0A814AB65-F1
#
_entry.id   AF-A0A814AB65-F1
#
_cell.length_a   1.000
_cell.length_b   1.000
_cell.length_c   1.000
_cell.angle_alpha   90.00
_cell.angle_beta   90.00
_cell.angle_gamma   90.00
#
_symmetry.space_group_name_H-M   'P 1'
#
loop_
_entity.id
_entity.type
_entity.pdbx_description
1 polymer ?
#
loop_
_entity_poly.entity_id
_entity_poly.type
_entity_poly.pdbx_seq_one_letter_code
_entity_poly.pdbx_strand_id
1 'polypeptide(L)'
;MSTVFKLHIFMTLEPEQISLLLNNKGCEHALYLSSICENLRQFGDYSLVTSRLTTYPQTIEELLHVLLNEVYTIINNQSLLDAFFKLLIISNVGLLESDIVSMLQHFMNKTTDENNQILVNRMTWSTIQRHLKTFLDTTWMDGHQLVIYRHASLEQILQKRCLKENTDEIRSLNSFMADFYLKHSTIKDFSSRRIPYHYEQGHMYKELVTYLRSSESRKISRIDRQAYLRRRRCTKYIPHADTPLSQRAYLCHVCAMQFKLGPFTMAKSSCLICTNMIMGGNMAQANAFKREARLCQKHGSMGYPHSLQCIVCRSLRPKPTGTAPTVTDPVPLNICFDCWCAGGATPRCCALELD
;
A
#
# COMPACT_ATOMS: atom_id res chain seq x y z
N MET A 1 25.14 -20.87 -39.08
CA MET A 1 25.18 -19.60 -38.35
C MET A 1 25.45 -19.91 -36.88
N SER A 2 26.71 -19.79 -36.44
CA SER A 2 27.15 -20.03 -35.07
C SER A 2 27.31 -18.68 -34.38
N THR A 3 26.28 -18.25 -33.67
CA THR A 3 26.32 -17.05 -32.83
C THR A 3 26.91 -17.45 -31.47
N VAL A 4 28.22 -17.19 -31.34
CA VAL A 4 28.95 -17.35 -30.08
C VAL A 4 28.37 -16.37 -29.06
N PHE A 5 27.60 -16.90 -28.10
CA PHE A 5 27.18 -16.17 -26.90
C PHE A 5 28.42 -15.93 -26.03
N LYS A 6 29.05 -14.76 -26.19
CA LYS A 6 30.12 -14.29 -25.28
C LYS A 6 29.48 -13.68 -24.04
N LEU A 7 29.25 -14.50 -23.01
CA LEU A 7 29.04 -14.01 -21.64
C LEU A 7 30.34 -13.31 -21.18
N HIS A 8 30.24 -12.02 -20.88
CA HIS A 8 31.38 -11.23 -20.40
C HIS A 8 31.88 -11.80 -19.06
N ILE A 9 33.18 -12.13 -19.04
CA ILE A 9 34.00 -12.80 -18.00
C ILE A 9 34.13 -14.32 -18.26
N PHE A 10 35.13 -14.65 -19.10
CA PHE A 10 35.63 -15.95 -19.58
C PHE A 10 35.10 -17.23 -18.90
N MET A 11 33.89 -17.65 -19.26
CA MET A 11 33.45 -19.04 -19.11
C MET A 11 32.92 -19.49 -20.48
N THR A 12 33.67 -20.36 -21.15
CA THR A 12 33.23 -20.97 -22.40
C THR A 12 32.76 -22.38 -22.06
N LEU A 13 31.46 -22.63 -22.18
CA LEU A 13 30.93 -23.98 -22.05
C LEU A 13 31.46 -24.85 -23.21
N GLU A 14 31.78 -26.10 -22.92
CA GLU A 14 32.17 -27.06 -23.96
C GLU A 14 30.98 -27.34 -24.90
N PRO A 15 31.21 -27.70 -26.18
CA PRO A 15 30.12 -27.97 -27.13
C PRO A 15 29.11 -29.02 -26.63
N GLU A 16 29.58 -30.01 -25.87
CA GLU A 16 28.74 -31.04 -25.25
C GLU A 16 27.83 -30.45 -24.15
N GLN A 17 28.39 -29.58 -23.30
CA GLN A 17 27.63 -28.88 -22.25
C GLN A 17 26.59 -27.92 -22.82
N ILE A 18 26.94 -27.21 -23.91
CA ILE A 18 25.99 -26.35 -24.64
C ILE A 18 24.86 -27.21 -25.20
N SER A 19 25.18 -28.33 -25.83
CA SER A 19 24.18 -29.24 -26.38
C SER A 19 23.26 -29.79 -25.29
N LEU A 20 23.83 -30.17 -24.14
CA LEU A 20 23.08 -30.67 -22.99
C LEU A 20 22.14 -29.62 -22.40
N LEU A 21 22.59 -28.37 -22.31
CA LEU A 21 21.78 -27.23 -21.90
C LEU A 21 20.64 -26.97 -22.90
N LEU A 22 20.94 -26.85 -24.19
CA LEU A 22 19.95 -26.54 -25.22
C LEU A 22 18.93 -27.67 -25.44
N ASN A 23 19.27 -28.91 -25.11
CA ASN A 23 18.35 -30.05 -25.16
C ASN A 23 17.37 -30.07 -23.97
N ASN A 24 17.57 -29.24 -22.94
CA ASN A 24 16.61 -29.12 -21.84
C ASN A 24 15.40 -28.31 -22.32
N LYS A 25 14.19 -28.88 -22.22
CA LYS A 25 12.94 -28.22 -22.62
C LYS A 25 12.74 -26.84 -21.96
N GLY A 26 13.24 -26.66 -20.75
CA GLY A 26 13.16 -25.38 -20.06
C GLY A 26 13.88 -24.24 -20.80
N CYS A 27 14.92 -24.55 -21.57
CA CYS A 27 15.71 -23.56 -22.33
C CYS A 27 14.96 -22.92 -23.50
N GLU A 28 13.78 -23.42 -23.88
CA GLU A 28 12.86 -22.71 -24.77
C GLU A 28 12.40 -21.37 -24.15
N HIS A 29 12.42 -21.25 -22.83
CA HIS A 29 12.08 -20.04 -22.10
C HIS A 29 13.31 -19.18 -21.81
N ALA A 30 13.37 -17.95 -22.32
CA ALA A 30 14.53 -17.06 -22.17
C ALA A 30 14.95 -16.81 -20.70
N LEU A 31 13.98 -16.68 -19.78
CA LEU A 31 14.27 -16.53 -18.35
C LEU A 31 15.01 -17.75 -17.78
N TYR A 32 14.63 -18.95 -18.18
CA TYR A 32 15.23 -20.19 -17.70
C TYR A 32 16.70 -20.24 -18.10
N LEU A 33 16.99 -19.96 -19.37
CA LEU A 33 18.36 -19.92 -19.88
C LEU A 33 19.18 -18.84 -19.17
N SER A 34 18.62 -17.63 -18.98
CA SER A 34 19.29 -16.54 -18.25
C SER A 34 19.60 -16.91 -16.80
N SER A 35 18.65 -17.54 -16.10
CA SER A 35 18.81 -18.00 -14.71
C SER A 35 19.88 -19.07 -14.58
N ILE A 36 19.91 -20.07 -15.48
CA ILE A 36 20.97 -21.08 -15.48
C ILE A 36 22.33 -20.46 -15.79
N CYS A 37 22.42 -19.64 -16.83
CA CYS A 37 23.68 -19.02 -17.22
C CYS A 37 24.28 -18.22 -16.06
N GLU A 38 23.47 -17.47 -15.30
CA GLU A 38 24.02 -16.80 -14.13
C GLU A 38 24.30 -17.76 -12.96
N ASN A 39 23.48 -18.78 -12.70
CA ASN A 39 23.83 -19.75 -11.65
C ASN A 39 25.17 -20.43 -11.95
N LEU A 40 25.40 -20.85 -13.20
CA LEU A 40 26.67 -21.41 -13.64
C LEU A 40 27.81 -20.40 -13.50
N ARG A 41 27.58 -19.13 -13.82
CA ARG A 41 28.55 -18.04 -13.61
C ARG A 41 28.95 -17.89 -12.15
N GLN A 42 28.05 -18.17 -11.21
CA GLN A 42 28.30 -18.08 -9.77
C GLN A 42 28.86 -19.38 -9.16
N PHE A 43 28.64 -20.52 -9.80
CA PHE A 43 29.01 -21.84 -9.28
C PHE A 43 30.53 -22.05 -9.17
N GLY A 44 31.31 -21.56 -10.13
CA GLY A 44 32.77 -21.49 -10.07
C GLY A 44 33.55 -22.81 -10.20
N ASP A 45 32.94 -23.98 -9.92
CA ASP A 45 33.58 -25.29 -10.10
C ASP A 45 33.22 -25.91 -11.46
N TYR A 46 34.15 -25.82 -12.40
CA TYR A 46 33.98 -26.30 -13.78
C TYR A 46 33.86 -27.82 -13.89
N SER A 47 34.49 -28.56 -12.97
CA SER A 47 34.54 -30.02 -13.05
C SER A 47 33.17 -30.67 -12.83
N LEU A 48 32.28 -29.96 -12.12
CA LEU A 48 30.93 -30.41 -11.78
C LEU A 48 29.84 -29.77 -12.65
N VAL A 49 30.19 -28.97 -13.67
CA VAL A 49 29.19 -28.29 -14.52
C VAL A 49 28.34 -29.30 -15.28
N THR A 50 28.95 -30.33 -15.87
CA THR A 50 28.22 -31.35 -16.65
C THR A 50 27.25 -32.14 -15.77
N SER A 51 27.69 -32.57 -14.58
CA SER A 51 26.82 -33.29 -13.63
C SER A 51 25.72 -32.40 -13.07
N ARG A 52 25.95 -31.09 -12.97
CA ARG A 52 24.93 -30.15 -12.51
C ARG A 52 23.90 -29.83 -13.60
N LEU A 53 24.34 -29.66 -14.84
CA LEU A 53 23.45 -29.44 -15.99
C LEU A 53 22.44 -30.58 -16.16
N THR A 54 22.81 -31.84 -15.88
CA THR A 54 21.89 -32.99 -15.95
C THR A 54 20.86 -33.02 -14.83
N THR A 55 21.10 -32.29 -13.73
CA THR A 55 20.17 -32.21 -12.59
C THR A 55 19.15 -31.09 -12.71
N TYR A 56 19.31 -30.16 -13.66
CA TYR A 56 18.37 -29.05 -13.77
C TYR A 56 16.98 -29.52 -14.23
N PRO A 57 15.92 -29.06 -13.55
CA PRO A 57 14.56 -29.46 -13.86
C PRO A 57 14.11 -28.91 -15.21
N GLN A 58 13.06 -29.47 -15.80
CA GLN A 58 12.62 -29.10 -17.15
C GLN A 58 11.70 -27.87 -17.20
N THR A 59 11.28 -27.36 -16.03
CA THR A 59 10.38 -26.19 -15.93
C THR A 59 11.06 -25.03 -15.21
N ILE A 60 10.65 -23.80 -15.54
CA ILE A 60 11.14 -22.57 -14.88
C ILE A 60 10.77 -22.52 -13.40
N GLU A 61 9.59 -23.01 -13.04
CA GLU A 61 9.10 -22.99 -11.66
C GLU A 61 9.96 -23.88 -10.77
N GLU A 62 10.19 -25.13 -11.20
CA GLU A 62 11.09 -26.05 -10.50
C GLU A 62 12.52 -25.52 -10.45
N LEU A 63 13.02 -24.90 -11.53
CA LEU A 63 14.35 -24.31 -11.56
C LEU A 63 14.46 -23.20 -10.50
N LEU A 64 13.51 -22.28 -10.47
CA LEU A 64 13.48 -21.19 -9.48
C LEU A 64 13.40 -21.76 -8.05
N HIS A 65 12.65 -22.84 -7.81
CA HIS A 65 12.64 -23.54 -6.52
C HIS A 65 14.02 -24.09 -6.13
N VAL A 66 14.70 -24.78 -7.04
CA VAL A 66 16.06 -25.32 -6.82
C VAL A 66 17.03 -24.18 -6.51
N LEU A 67 17.08 -23.16 -7.37
CA LEU A 67 18.01 -22.05 -7.21
C LEU A 67 17.74 -21.24 -5.94
N LEU A 68 16.47 -21.04 -5.54
CA LEU A 68 16.14 -20.40 -4.28
C LEU A 68 16.63 -21.24 -3.09
N ASN A 69 16.40 -22.56 -3.09
CA ASN A 69 16.85 -23.44 -2.00
C ASN A 69 18.37 -23.40 -1.80
N GLU A 70 19.13 -23.27 -2.88
CA GLU A 70 20.58 -23.08 -2.81
C GLU A 70 20.93 -21.75 -2.14
N VAL A 71 20.23 -20.67 -2.50
CA VAL A 71 20.43 -19.37 -1.85
C VAL A 71 20.12 -19.44 -0.35
N TYR A 72 19.03 -20.12 0.05
CA TYR A 72 18.73 -20.36 1.47
C TYR A 72 19.88 -21.09 2.19
N THR A 73 20.44 -22.11 1.54
CA THR A 73 21.55 -22.91 2.09
C THR A 73 22.82 -22.06 2.26
N ILE A 74 23.14 -21.21 1.28
CA ILE A 74 24.34 -20.37 1.29
C ILE A 74 24.25 -19.25 2.34
N ILE A 75 23.09 -18.58 2.45
CA ILE A 75 22.93 -17.46 3.38
C ILE A 75 22.89 -17.92 4.84
N ASN A 76 22.50 -19.18 5.09
CA ASN A 76 22.41 -19.78 6.44
C ASN A 76 21.61 -18.93 7.45
N ASN A 77 20.59 -18.19 6.97
CA ASN A 77 19.68 -17.41 7.78
C ASN A 77 18.30 -17.36 7.10
N GLN A 78 17.59 -18.48 7.19
CA GLN A 78 16.30 -18.66 6.53
C GLN A 78 15.25 -17.65 6.99
N SER A 79 15.18 -17.36 8.30
CA SER A 79 14.21 -16.41 8.85
C SER A 79 14.36 -15.01 8.29
N LEU A 80 15.59 -14.53 8.11
CA LEU A 80 15.84 -13.19 7.55
C LEU A 80 15.47 -13.12 6.07
N LEU A 81 15.76 -14.19 5.33
CA LEU A 81 15.43 -14.27 3.91
C LEU A 81 13.90 -14.37 3.69
N ASP A 82 13.23 -15.19 4.49
CA ASP A 82 11.76 -15.27 4.51
C ASP A 82 11.13 -13.92 4.87
N ALA A 83 11.66 -13.22 5.88
CA ALA A 83 11.21 -11.87 6.24
C ALA A 83 11.36 -10.89 5.06
N PHE A 84 12.53 -10.87 4.43
CA PHE A 84 12.77 -10.02 3.26
C PHE A 84 11.78 -10.30 2.13
N PHE A 85 11.57 -11.57 1.78
CA PHE A 85 10.65 -11.91 0.71
C PHE A 85 9.20 -11.59 1.08
N LYS A 86 8.75 -11.85 2.32
CA LYS A 86 7.41 -11.46 2.77
C LYS A 86 7.17 -9.96 2.62
N LEU A 87 8.13 -9.14 3.06
CA LEU A 87 8.05 -7.68 2.94
C LEU A 87 8.08 -7.20 1.48
N LEU A 88 8.85 -7.88 0.63
CA LEU A 88 8.92 -7.55 -0.79
C LEU A 88 7.60 -7.90 -1.51
N ILE A 89 6.99 -9.07 -1.22
CA ILE A 89 5.69 -9.49 -1.80
C ILE A 89 4.61 -8.45 -1.49
N ILE A 90 4.49 -8.02 -0.24
CA ILE A 90 3.44 -7.08 0.16
C ILE A 90 3.69 -5.64 -0.30
N SER A 91 4.89 -5.29 -0.74
CA SER A 91 5.29 -3.90 -1.03
C SER A 91 4.59 -3.26 -2.23
N ASN A 92 3.93 -4.06 -3.08
CA ASN A 92 3.23 -3.70 -4.34
C ASN A 92 4.11 -3.09 -5.45
N VAL A 93 5.06 -2.23 -5.11
CA VAL A 93 5.94 -1.52 -6.06
C VAL A 93 7.42 -1.82 -5.85
N GLY A 94 7.78 -2.46 -4.73
CA GLY A 94 9.15 -2.71 -4.32
C GLY A 94 9.52 -2.03 -3.00
N LEU A 95 10.72 -2.34 -2.52
CA LEU A 95 11.27 -1.80 -1.28
C LEU A 95 12.37 -0.78 -1.56
N LEU A 96 12.37 0.33 -0.82
CA LEU A 96 13.45 1.31 -0.87
C LEU A 96 14.76 0.71 -0.37
N GLU A 97 15.79 0.70 -1.19
CA GLU A 97 17.09 0.11 -0.81
C GLU A 97 17.66 0.77 0.46
N SER A 98 17.43 2.07 0.65
CA SER A 98 17.85 2.82 1.84
C SER A 98 17.15 2.37 3.12
N ASP A 99 15.93 1.83 3.02
CA ASP A 99 15.11 1.44 4.16
C ASP A 99 15.16 -0.06 4.47
N ILE A 100 15.57 -0.93 3.53
CA ILE A 100 15.53 -2.39 3.68
C ILE A 100 16.20 -2.87 4.98
N VAL A 101 17.41 -2.41 5.28
CA VAL A 101 18.15 -2.85 6.47
C VAL A 101 17.40 -2.49 7.76
N SER A 102 16.92 -1.25 7.85
CA SER A 102 16.14 -0.77 8.99
C SER A 102 14.80 -1.52 9.10
N MET A 103 14.13 -1.72 7.97
CA MET A 103 12.85 -2.43 7.90
C MET A 103 12.99 -3.88 8.37
N LEU A 104 14.02 -4.59 7.88
CA LEU A 104 14.32 -5.95 8.32
C LEU A 104 14.66 -5.99 9.81
N GLN A 105 15.50 -5.08 10.30
CA GLN A 105 15.83 -5.01 11.72
C GLN A 105 14.58 -4.83 12.59
N HIS A 106 13.70 -3.88 12.24
CA HIS A 106 12.46 -3.64 12.96
C HIS A 106 11.48 -4.81 12.87
N PHE A 107 11.40 -5.46 11.71
CA PHE A 107 10.55 -6.63 11.52
C PHE A 107 11.02 -7.80 12.38
N MET A 108 12.31 -8.15 12.29
CA MET A 108 12.89 -9.26 13.05
C MET A 108 12.72 -9.04 14.55
N ASN A 109 13.06 -7.86 15.06
CA ASN A 109 12.93 -7.52 16.49
C ASN A 109 11.49 -7.58 17.00
N LYS A 110 10.48 -7.39 16.14
CA LYS A 110 9.06 -7.53 16.51
C LYS A 110 8.64 -9.00 16.58
N THR A 111 9.30 -9.87 15.82
CA THR A 111 8.95 -11.29 15.68
C THR A 111 9.78 -12.23 16.56
N THR A 112 10.97 -11.81 17.00
CA THR A 112 11.87 -12.59 17.85
C THR A 112 11.72 -12.19 19.31
N ASP A 113 11.83 -13.16 20.23
CA ASP A 113 11.88 -12.90 21.67
C ASP A 113 13.01 -11.92 22.01
N GLU A 114 12.81 -11.09 23.04
CA GLU A 114 13.69 -9.98 23.43
C GLU A 114 15.16 -10.39 23.63
N ASN A 115 15.41 -11.65 23.97
CA ASN A 115 16.73 -12.21 24.22
C ASN A 115 17.49 -12.61 22.95
N ASN A 116 16.86 -12.61 21.77
CA ASN A 116 17.44 -13.14 20.53
C ASN A 116 17.32 -12.13 19.36
N GLN A 117 17.71 -10.88 19.63
CA GLN A 117 17.71 -9.82 18.62
C GLN A 117 18.69 -10.14 17.50
N ILE A 118 18.17 -10.34 16.29
CA ILE A 118 18.98 -10.56 15.10
C ILE A 118 19.48 -9.19 14.61
N LEU A 119 20.79 -8.98 14.64
CA LEU A 119 21.39 -7.77 14.09
C LEU A 119 21.49 -7.88 12.56
N VAL A 120 20.67 -7.10 11.86
CA VAL A 120 20.72 -6.93 10.41
C VAL A 120 21.60 -5.73 10.10
N ASN A 121 22.83 -5.99 9.67
CA ASN A 121 23.75 -4.94 9.26
C ASN A 121 23.85 -4.85 7.72
N ARG A 122 24.51 -3.79 7.23
CA ARG A 122 24.69 -3.58 5.78
C ARG A 122 25.47 -4.69 5.10
N MET A 123 26.44 -5.32 5.78
CA MET A 123 27.23 -6.42 5.21
C MET A 123 26.38 -7.68 5.00
N THR A 124 25.49 -7.99 5.94
CA THR A 124 24.51 -9.07 5.81
C THR A 124 23.60 -8.81 4.61
N TRP A 125 23.05 -7.60 4.49
CA TRP A 125 22.23 -7.22 3.34
C TRP A 125 22.99 -7.29 2.01
N SER A 126 24.22 -6.78 1.92
CA SER A 126 25.03 -6.87 0.70
C SER A 126 25.31 -8.31 0.28
N THR A 127 25.47 -9.21 1.26
CA THR A 127 25.62 -10.66 0.99
C THR A 127 24.34 -11.25 0.43
N ILE A 128 23.19 -10.96 1.04
CA ILE A 128 21.87 -11.37 0.55
C ILE A 128 21.63 -10.84 -0.87
N GLN A 129 21.82 -9.54 -1.09
CA GLN A 129 21.63 -8.88 -2.39
C GLN A 129 22.52 -9.49 -3.47
N ARG A 130 23.77 -9.83 -3.16
CA ARG A 130 24.69 -10.49 -4.09
C ARG A 130 24.18 -11.87 -4.53
N HIS A 131 23.72 -12.70 -3.59
CA HIS A 131 23.16 -14.01 -3.91
C HIS A 131 21.78 -13.93 -4.58
N LEU A 132 21.03 -12.85 -4.33
CA LEU A 132 19.74 -12.59 -4.94
C LEU A 132 19.80 -11.79 -6.24
N LYS A 133 20.99 -11.42 -6.73
CA LYS A 133 21.16 -10.56 -7.91
C LYS A 133 20.48 -11.12 -9.17
N THR A 134 20.30 -12.43 -9.28
CA THR A 134 19.60 -13.09 -10.38
C THR A 134 18.08 -12.93 -10.34
N PHE A 135 17.55 -12.76 -9.13
CA PHE A 135 16.14 -12.77 -8.81
C PHE A 135 15.56 -11.37 -8.64
N LEU A 136 16.40 -10.44 -8.21
CA LEU A 136 16.05 -9.07 -7.94
C LEU A 136 16.56 -8.15 -9.03
N ASP A 137 15.83 -7.06 -9.22
CA ASP A 137 16.26 -5.95 -10.05
C ASP A 137 16.18 -4.65 -9.24
N THR A 138 16.89 -3.62 -9.72
CA THR A 138 16.80 -2.29 -9.15
C THR A 138 16.21 -1.31 -10.16
N THR A 139 15.13 -0.65 -9.75
CA THR A 139 14.46 0.36 -10.57
C THR A 139 14.49 1.72 -9.90
N TRP A 140 14.44 2.79 -10.69
CA TRP A 140 14.41 4.16 -10.19
C TRP A 140 12.99 4.70 -10.26
N MET A 141 12.41 5.06 -9.11
CA MET A 141 11.10 5.70 -9.05
C MET A 141 11.13 6.89 -8.09
N ASP A 142 10.55 8.02 -8.51
CA ASP A 142 10.51 9.27 -7.73
C ASP A 142 11.92 9.71 -7.26
N GLY A 143 12.99 9.39 -8.00
CA GLY A 143 14.38 9.72 -7.65
C GLY A 143 15.04 8.76 -6.65
N HIS A 144 14.42 7.61 -6.37
CA HIS A 144 14.92 6.64 -5.40
C HIS A 144 15.05 5.25 -6.02
N GLN A 145 16.05 4.52 -5.54
CA GLN A 145 16.30 3.14 -5.96
C GLN A 145 15.42 2.17 -5.17
N LEU A 146 14.66 1.38 -5.92
CA LEU A 146 13.79 0.33 -5.42
C LEU A 146 14.32 -1.04 -5.78
N VAL A 147 14.23 -1.96 -4.85
CA VAL A 147 14.45 -3.37 -5.06
C VAL A 147 13.11 -4.00 -5.41
N ILE A 148 13.04 -4.65 -6.57
CA ILE A 148 11.86 -5.34 -7.10
C ILE A 148 12.22 -6.75 -7.53
N TYR A 149 11.21 -7.58 -7.82
CA TYR A 149 11.42 -8.84 -8.53
C TYR A 149 11.83 -8.56 -9.97
N ARG A 150 12.79 -9.33 -10.47
CA ARG A 150 13.13 -9.32 -11.91
C ARG A 150 12.00 -9.92 -12.76
N HIS A 151 11.20 -10.82 -12.20
CA HIS A 151 10.14 -11.51 -12.93
C HIS A 151 8.93 -11.83 -12.03
N ALA A 152 7.72 -11.70 -12.57
CA ALA A 152 6.47 -11.95 -11.84
C ALA A 152 6.30 -13.42 -11.40
N SER A 153 6.83 -14.40 -12.15
CA SER A 153 6.77 -15.81 -11.73
C SER A 153 7.49 -16.06 -10.40
N LEU A 154 8.54 -15.29 -10.10
CA LEU A 154 9.25 -15.42 -8.83
C LEU A 154 8.37 -14.96 -7.67
N GLU A 155 7.65 -13.86 -7.84
CA GLU A 155 6.69 -13.37 -6.85
C GLU A 155 5.63 -14.42 -6.54
N GLN A 156 5.07 -15.07 -7.57
CA GLN A 156 4.07 -16.14 -7.40
C GLN A 156 4.62 -17.34 -6.62
N ILE A 157 5.85 -17.77 -6.94
CA ILE A 157 6.53 -18.88 -6.25
C ILE A 157 6.80 -18.53 -4.78
N LEU A 158 7.31 -17.32 -4.53
CA LEU A 158 7.59 -16.84 -3.17
C LEU A 158 6.30 -16.62 -2.38
N GLN A 159 5.22 -16.15 -3.01
CA GLN A 159 3.92 -16.01 -2.37
C GLN A 159 3.38 -17.36 -1.88
N LYS A 160 3.42 -18.38 -2.75
CA LYS A 160 3.02 -19.76 -2.38
C LYS A 160 3.89 -20.32 -1.25
N ARG A 161 5.21 -20.07 -1.29
CA ARG A 161 6.17 -20.57 -0.29
C ARG A 161 6.06 -19.86 1.05
N CYS A 162 6.12 -18.54 1.06
CA CYS A 162 6.34 -17.73 2.25
C CYS A 162 5.03 -17.30 2.92
N LEU A 163 3.93 -17.07 2.18
CA LEU A 163 2.67 -16.55 2.73
C LEU A 163 1.57 -17.60 2.85
N LYS A 164 1.62 -18.71 2.11
CA LYS A 164 0.65 -19.84 2.17
C LYS A 164 -0.83 -19.40 2.21
N GLU A 165 -1.17 -18.30 1.55
CA GLU A 165 -2.51 -17.68 1.56
C GLU A 165 -3.07 -17.32 2.96
N ASN A 166 -2.19 -17.17 3.96
CA ASN A 166 -2.59 -16.79 5.31
C ASN A 166 -3.02 -15.32 5.38
N THR A 167 -4.33 -15.07 5.39
CA THR A 167 -4.91 -13.72 5.39
C THR A 167 -4.53 -12.91 6.61
N ASP A 168 -4.41 -13.54 7.78
CA ASP A 168 -4.06 -12.83 9.02
C ASP A 168 -2.59 -12.43 9.05
N GLU A 169 -1.71 -13.28 8.51
CA GLU A 169 -0.30 -12.94 8.32
C GLU A 169 -0.15 -11.78 7.34
N ILE A 170 -0.83 -11.84 6.18
CA ILE A 170 -0.84 -10.74 5.19
C ILE A 170 -1.35 -9.44 5.83
N ARG A 171 -2.38 -9.51 6.67
CA ARG A 171 -2.91 -8.36 7.40
C ARG A 171 -1.89 -7.77 8.35
N SER A 172 -1.24 -8.60 9.16
CA SER A 172 -0.23 -8.16 10.14
C SER A 172 1.01 -7.57 9.47
N LEU A 173 1.41 -8.14 8.33
CA LEU A 173 2.49 -7.64 7.48
C LEU A 173 2.18 -6.27 6.89
N ASN A 174 0.97 -6.07 6.36
CA ASN A 174 0.53 -4.76 5.87
C ASN A 174 0.43 -3.72 6.99
N SER A 175 -0.06 -4.12 8.16
CA SER A 175 -0.06 -3.27 9.35
C SER A 175 1.37 -2.83 9.72
N PHE A 176 2.32 -3.77 9.74
CA PHE A 176 3.73 -3.48 9.96
C PHE A 176 4.30 -2.49 8.93
N MET A 177 4.04 -2.70 7.63
CA MET A 177 4.53 -1.80 6.57
C MET A 177 3.99 -0.38 6.72
N ALA A 178 2.70 -0.24 7.02
CA ALA A 178 2.10 1.07 7.24
C ALA A 178 2.74 1.79 8.44
N ASP A 179 2.93 1.07 9.55
CA ASP A 179 3.60 1.58 10.75
C ASP A 179 5.05 1.99 10.48
N PHE A 180 5.80 1.15 9.76
CA PHE A 180 7.18 1.42 9.41
C PHE A 180 7.30 2.67 8.53
N TYR A 181 6.48 2.77 7.48
CA TYR A 181 6.49 3.93 6.59
C TYR A 181 6.11 5.23 7.30
N LEU A 182 5.18 5.15 8.24
CA LEU A 182 4.77 6.29 9.05
C LEU A 182 5.92 6.77 9.96
N LYS A 183 6.50 5.84 10.74
CA LYS A 183 7.41 6.17 11.84
C LYS A 183 8.87 6.22 11.42
N HIS A 184 9.34 5.22 10.68
CA HIS A 184 10.77 4.91 10.54
C HIS A 184 11.36 5.19 9.15
N SER A 185 10.53 5.29 8.10
CA SER A 185 11.05 5.50 6.75
C SER A 185 11.82 6.82 6.60
N THR A 186 12.95 6.74 5.90
CA THR A 186 13.85 7.86 5.61
C THR A 186 13.24 8.86 4.63
N ILE A 187 12.53 8.36 3.61
CA ILE A 187 11.97 9.16 2.53
C ILE A 187 10.46 9.32 2.73
N LYS A 188 10.07 10.38 3.45
CA LYS A 188 8.66 10.63 3.78
C LYS A 188 7.77 10.82 2.55
N ASP A 189 8.28 11.35 1.44
CA ASP A 189 7.50 11.59 0.22
C ASP A 189 7.04 10.29 -0.43
N PHE A 190 7.99 9.38 -0.63
CA PHE A 190 7.74 8.04 -1.12
C PHE A 190 6.75 7.30 -0.21
N SER A 191 7.06 7.27 1.09
CA SER A 191 6.31 6.49 2.08
C SER A 191 4.89 6.98 2.28
N SER A 192 4.67 8.30 2.24
CA SER A 192 3.33 8.88 2.40
C SER A 192 2.34 8.38 1.36
N ARG A 193 2.80 8.08 0.14
CA ARG A 193 1.93 7.60 -0.95
C ARG A 193 1.55 6.11 -0.81
N ARG A 194 2.24 5.35 0.05
CA ARG A 194 2.17 3.88 0.14
C ARG A 194 1.43 3.43 1.39
N ILE A 195 1.47 4.24 2.46
CA ILE A 195 0.68 4.01 3.69
C ILE A 195 -0.80 3.70 3.41
N PRO A 196 -1.53 4.45 2.53
CA PRO A 196 -2.94 4.15 2.28
C PRO A 196 -3.20 2.77 1.69
N TYR A 197 -2.31 2.30 0.81
CA TYR A 197 -2.39 0.97 0.22
C TYR A 197 -2.29 -0.09 1.32
N HIS A 198 -1.28 0.02 2.19
CA HIS A 198 -1.07 -0.94 3.27
C HIS A 198 -2.18 -0.93 4.32
N TYR A 199 -2.70 0.24 4.70
CA TYR A 199 -3.88 0.26 5.59
C TYR A 199 -5.11 -0.36 4.93
N GLU A 200 -5.30 -0.18 3.63
CA GLU A 200 -6.41 -0.80 2.91
C GLU A 200 -6.28 -2.33 2.82
N GLN A 201 -5.10 -2.85 2.46
CA GLN A 201 -4.83 -4.29 2.40
C GLN A 201 -4.83 -4.92 3.80
N GLY A 202 -4.41 -4.17 4.82
CA GLY A 202 -4.45 -4.57 6.22
C GLY A 202 -5.84 -4.45 6.87
N HIS A 203 -6.88 -4.06 6.13
CA HIS A 203 -8.23 -3.81 6.67
C HIS A 203 -8.25 -2.81 7.86
N MET A 204 -7.26 -1.90 7.93
CA MET A 204 -7.12 -0.89 8.98
C MET A 204 -7.84 0.41 8.55
N TYR A 205 -9.15 0.33 8.36
CA TYR A 205 -9.91 1.41 7.71
C TYR A 205 -10.02 2.68 8.54
N LYS A 206 -10.07 2.53 9.86
CA LYS A 206 -10.06 3.66 10.80
C LYS A 206 -8.75 4.43 10.71
N GLU A 207 -7.63 3.72 10.69
CA GLU A 207 -6.28 4.27 10.55
C GLU A 207 -6.08 4.89 9.17
N LEU A 208 -6.58 4.25 8.10
CA LEU A 208 -6.59 4.80 6.74
C LEU A 208 -7.28 6.16 6.70
N VAL A 209 -8.52 6.25 7.19
CA VAL A 209 -9.28 7.51 7.17
C VAL A 209 -8.61 8.57 8.04
N THR A 210 -8.10 8.18 9.21
CA THR A 210 -7.38 9.10 10.11
C THR A 210 -6.12 9.65 9.43
N TYR A 211 -5.33 8.78 8.80
CA TYR A 211 -4.14 9.15 8.05
C TYR A 211 -4.45 10.07 6.87
N LEU A 212 -5.44 9.74 6.03
CA LEU A 212 -5.82 10.55 4.87
C LEU A 212 -6.37 11.95 5.22
N ARG A 213 -6.77 12.15 6.48
CA ARG A 213 -7.19 13.44 7.03
C ARG A 213 -6.05 14.21 7.67
N SER A 214 -4.90 13.58 7.91
CA SER A 214 -3.74 14.20 8.55
C SER A 214 -2.99 15.15 7.61
N SER A 215 -2.04 15.90 8.16
CA SER A 215 -1.14 16.74 7.37
C SER A 215 -0.11 15.95 6.56
N GLU A 216 0.17 14.71 6.94
CA GLU A 216 1.20 13.87 6.29
C GLU A 216 0.71 13.32 4.96
N SER A 217 -0.59 13.07 4.83
CA SER A 217 -1.20 12.58 3.60
C SER A 217 -1.28 13.62 2.47
N ARG A 218 -0.78 14.85 2.67
CA ARG A 218 -0.83 15.94 1.67
C ARG A 218 -0.05 15.63 0.39
N LYS A 219 0.93 14.71 0.48
CA LYS A 219 1.77 14.29 -0.65
C LYS A 219 1.07 13.30 -1.58
N ILE A 220 -0.10 12.79 -1.16
CA ILE A 220 -0.98 11.97 -1.97
C ILE A 220 -1.82 12.89 -2.85
N SER A 221 -1.97 12.53 -4.12
CA SER A 221 -2.79 13.30 -5.04
C SER A 221 -4.24 13.37 -4.53
N ARG A 222 -4.95 14.45 -4.87
CA ARG A 222 -6.35 14.61 -4.48
C ARG A 222 -7.21 13.47 -5.01
N ILE A 223 -6.92 13.00 -6.21
CA ILE A 223 -7.64 11.94 -6.91
C ILE A 223 -7.46 10.61 -6.16
N ASP A 224 -6.21 10.24 -5.84
CA ASP A 224 -5.92 8.97 -5.15
C ASP A 224 -6.56 8.93 -3.77
N ARG A 225 -6.41 10.01 -3.00
CA ARG A 225 -7.04 10.12 -1.68
C ARG A 225 -8.55 9.95 -1.77
N GLN A 226 -9.19 10.54 -2.77
CA GLN A 226 -10.61 10.37 -2.99
C GLN A 226 -10.97 8.95 -3.41
N ALA A 227 -10.13 8.27 -4.19
CA ALA A 227 -10.35 6.87 -4.56
C ALA A 227 -10.38 5.94 -3.33
N TYR A 228 -9.47 6.14 -2.36
CA TYR A 228 -9.50 5.42 -1.09
C TYR A 228 -10.76 5.74 -0.26
N LEU A 229 -11.06 7.04 -0.06
CA LEU A 229 -12.21 7.45 0.76
C LEU A 229 -13.55 7.08 0.11
N ARG A 230 -13.64 7.05 -1.23
CA ARG A 230 -14.85 6.67 -1.96
C ARG A 230 -15.23 5.21 -1.68
N ARG A 231 -14.25 4.31 -1.64
CA ARG A 231 -14.46 2.88 -1.35
C ARG A 231 -14.98 2.64 0.07
N ARG A 232 -14.72 3.59 0.98
CA ARG A 232 -15.20 3.56 2.38
C ARG A 232 -16.41 4.43 2.63
N ARG A 233 -16.94 5.11 1.61
CA ARG A 233 -18.13 5.94 1.77
C ARG A 233 -19.36 5.05 1.75
N CYS A 234 -20.28 5.30 2.69
CA CYS A 234 -21.56 4.63 2.72
C CYS A 234 -22.28 4.77 1.35
N THR A 235 -22.68 3.64 0.78
CA THR A 235 -23.25 3.56 -0.57
C THR A 235 -24.74 3.89 -0.62
N LYS A 236 -25.40 4.07 0.53
CA LYS A 236 -26.83 4.39 0.60
C LYS A 236 -27.14 5.68 -0.14
N TYR A 237 -28.10 5.59 -1.06
CA TYR A 237 -28.70 6.73 -1.74
C TYR A 237 -29.43 7.63 -0.73
N ILE A 238 -29.39 8.94 -0.97
CA ILE A 238 -30.04 9.92 -0.11
C ILE A 238 -30.76 10.96 -0.97
N PRO A 239 -32.06 11.22 -0.78
CA PRO A 239 -32.73 12.32 -1.50
C PRO A 239 -32.17 13.69 -1.08
N HIS A 240 -32.15 14.63 -2.03
CA HIS A 240 -31.70 16.03 -1.81
C HIS A 240 -32.66 16.88 -0.95
N ALA A 241 -33.70 16.29 -0.38
CA ALA A 241 -34.63 16.94 0.53
C ALA A 241 -34.38 16.49 1.97
N ASP A 242 -34.55 17.42 2.93
CA ASP A 242 -34.51 17.09 4.36
C ASP A 242 -35.71 16.20 4.66
N THR A 243 -35.45 14.90 4.80
CA THR A 243 -36.46 13.87 5.05
C THR A 243 -36.01 13.06 6.26
N PRO A 244 -36.88 12.27 6.90
CA PRO A 244 -36.45 11.33 7.93
C PRO A 244 -35.33 10.38 7.47
N LEU A 245 -35.21 10.16 6.16
CA LEU A 245 -34.20 9.32 5.52
C LEU A 245 -32.90 10.07 5.13
N SER A 246 -32.90 11.40 5.21
CA SER A 246 -31.84 12.31 4.72
C SER A 246 -31.67 13.49 5.66
N GLN A 247 -30.57 13.48 6.42
CA GLN A 247 -30.23 14.57 7.32
C GLN A 247 -28.96 15.28 6.87
N ARG A 248 -28.93 16.61 6.93
CA ARG A 248 -27.69 17.35 6.73
C ARG A 248 -26.70 17.03 7.85
N ALA A 249 -25.42 16.96 7.53
CA ALA A 249 -24.35 16.77 8.49
C ALA A 249 -23.99 18.12 9.14
N TYR A 250 -23.86 18.14 10.46
CA TYR A 250 -23.54 19.35 11.22
C TYR A 250 -22.41 19.13 12.21
N LEU A 251 -21.74 20.23 12.56
CA LEU A 251 -20.91 20.34 13.76
C LEU A 251 -21.56 21.30 14.75
N CYS A 252 -21.46 21.01 16.06
CA CYS A 252 -21.74 22.04 17.06
C CYS A 252 -20.68 23.15 16.96
N HIS A 253 -21.01 24.34 17.45
CA HIS A 253 -20.13 25.50 17.40
C HIS A 253 -18.73 25.23 17.99
N VAL A 254 -18.67 24.58 19.16
CA VAL A 254 -17.41 24.23 19.84
C VAL A 254 -16.54 23.32 18.97
N CYS A 255 -17.13 22.24 18.44
CA CYS A 255 -16.42 21.38 17.50
C CYS A 255 -16.08 22.12 16.22
N ALA A 256 -16.92 22.99 15.66
CA ALA A 256 -16.57 23.71 14.44
C ALA A 256 -15.35 24.63 14.61
N MET A 257 -15.15 25.21 15.80
CA MET A 257 -13.98 26.03 16.13
C MET A 257 -12.71 25.20 16.38
N GLN A 258 -12.83 24.07 17.08
CA GLN A 258 -11.69 23.22 17.44
C GLN A 258 -11.32 22.24 16.32
N PHE A 259 -12.30 21.80 15.54
CA PHE A 259 -12.17 20.72 14.60
C PHE A 259 -11.68 21.27 13.26
N LYS A 260 -10.37 21.18 13.10
CA LYS A 260 -9.73 21.26 11.79
C LYS A 260 -10.09 19.99 11.03
N LEU A 261 -11.08 20.11 10.14
CA LEU A 261 -11.34 19.04 9.18
C LEU A 261 -10.11 18.84 8.29
N GLY A 262 -9.31 19.87 8.05
CA GLY A 262 -8.07 19.79 7.30
C GLY A 262 -6.97 20.70 7.85
N PRO A 263 -5.75 20.60 7.31
CA PRO A 263 -4.55 21.20 7.88
C PRO A 263 -4.56 22.73 8.03
N PHE A 264 -5.34 23.45 7.24
CA PHE A 264 -5.35 24.93 7.20
C PHE A 264 -6.74 25.53 7.03
N THR A 265 -7.79 24.74 7.21
CA THR A 265 -9.15 25.15 6.88
C THR A 265 -10.07 24.94 8.07
N MET A 266 -10.82 25.98 8.40
CA MET A 266 -11.93 25.85 9.33
C MET A 266 -12.95 24.85 8.78
N ALA A 267 -13.72 24.23 9.66
CA ALA A 267 -14.68 23.20 9.25
C ALA A 267 -15.66 23.70 8.16
N LYS A 268 -16.01 24.99 8.18
CA LYS A 268 -16.92 25.64 7.22
C LYS A 268 -16.42 25.61 5.76
N SER A 269 -15.12 25.63 5.54
CA SER A 269 -14.50 25.68 4.22
C SER A 269 -13.85 24.36 3.80
N SER A 270 -14.06 23.29 4.57
CA SER A 270 -13.44 21.99 4.34
C SER A 270 -14.46 20.95 3.88
N CYS A 271 -14.08 20.08 2.96
CA CYS A 271 -14.88 18.90 2.62
C CYS A 271 -14.93 17.92 3.79
N LEU A 272 -16.13 17.48 4.18
CA LEU A 272 -16.33 16.47 5.24
C LEU A 272 -15.60 15.13 4.95
N ILE A 273 -15.52 14.76 3.68
CA ILE A 273 -14.95 13.47 3.25
C ILE A 273 -13.44 13.59 3.15
N CYS A 274 -12.95 14.38 2.20
CA CYS A 274 -11.53 14.44 1.83
C CYS A 274 -10.76 15.61 2.42
N THR A 275 -11.37 16.45 3.25
CA THR A 275 -10.73 17.56 3.96
C THR A 275 -10.15 18.68 3.11
N ASN A 276 -10.26 18.57 1.78
CA ASN A 276 -9.86 19.64 0.87
C ASN A 276 -10.67 20.91 1.11
N MET A 277 -10.01 22.05 0.88
CA MET A 277 -10.66 23.35 0.84
C MET A 277 -11.70 23.37 -0.28
N ILE A 278 -12.90 23.82 0.03
CA ILE A 278 -13.97 24.08 -0.92
C ILE A 278 -13.78 25.51 -1.41
N MET A 279 -13.20 25.68 -2.60
CA MET A 279 -13.07 26.98 -3.25
C MET A 279 -14.48 27.52 -3.57
N GLY A 280 -14.76 28.77 -3.19
CA GLY A 280 -16.03 29.44 -3.50
C GLY A 280 -17.13 29.31 -2.43
N GLY A 281 -16.78 29.25 -1.14
CA GLY A 281 -17.78 29.24 -0.03
C GLY A 281 -18.73 30.44 0.00
N ASN A 282 -18.47 31.49 -0.78
CA ASN A 282 -19.34 32.65 -1.01
C ASN A 282 -20.10 32.57 -2.36
N MET A 283 -20.43 31.38 -2.85
CA MET A 283 -21.32 31.29 -4.01
C MET A 283 -22.77 31.48 -3.56
N ALA A 284 -23.20 32.75 -3.57
CA ALA A 284 -24.60 33.19 -3.56
C ALA A 284 -25.38 32.75 -4.82
N GLN A 285 -25.03 31.61 -5.43
CA GLN A 285 -25.62 31.09 -6.65
C GLN A 285 -26.39 29.81 -6.37
N ALA A 286 -27.51 29.65 -7.09
CA ALA A 286 -28.60 28.67 -6.96
C ALA A 286 -28.22 27.17 -6.87
N ASN A 287 -26.93 26.81 -6.87
CA ASN A 287 -26.43 25.44 -6.76
C ASN A 287 -25.79 25.09 -5.39
N ALA A 288 -25.79 26.01 -4.41
CA ALA A 288 -25.23 25.75 -3.07
C ALA A 288 -25.82 24.49 -2.40
N PHE A 289 -27.11 24.21 -2.60
CA PHE A 289 -27.80 23.02 -2.07
C PHE A 289 -27.23 21.68 -2.56
N LYS A 290 -26.55 21.65 -3.72
CA LYS A 290 -25.99 20.41 -4.28
C LYS A 290 -24.75 19.90 -3.55
N ARG A 291 -24.12 20.73 -2.71
CA ARG A 291 -22.83 20.41 -2.05
C ARG A 291 -22.94 20.23 -0.53
N GLU A 292 -24.16 20.23 0.00
CA GLU A 292 -24.38 19.92 1.42
C GLU A 292 -24.00 18.47 1.72
N ALA A 293 -23.22 18.27 2.77
CA ALA A 293 -22.95 16.94 3.26
C ALA A 293 -24.22 16.38 3.91
N ARG A 294 -24.66 15.20 3.47
CA ARG A 294 -25.87 14.53 3.99
C ARG A 294 -25.56 13.13 4.50
N LEU A 295 -26.28 12.71 5.53
CA LEU A 295 -26.18 11.43 6.22
C LEU A 295 -27.48 10.66 6.02
N CYS A 296 -27.36 9.35 5.80
CA CYS A 296 -28.52 8.46 5.70
C CYS A 296 -29.06 8.15 7.09
N GLN A 297 -30.23 7.52 7.14
CA GLN A 297 -30.86 7.10 8.41
C GLN A 297 -29.94 6.28 9.35
N LYS A 298 -29.01 5.47 8.82
CA LYS A 298 -28.04 4.70 9.62
C LYS A 298 -27.03 5.61 10.34
N HIS A 299 -26.65 6.72 9.70
CA HIS A 299 -25.53 7.55 10.13
C HIS A 299 -25.96 8.92 10.69
N GLY A 300 -27.20 9.34 10.43
CA GLY A 300 -27.84 10.50 11.03
C GLY A 300 -28.50 10.17 12.37
N SER A 301 -28.94 11.20 13.09
CA SER A 301 -29.70 11.04 14.33
C SER A 301 -31.14 10.64 14.03
N MET A 302 -31.44 9.34 14.15
CA MET A 302 -32.84 8.91 14.18
C MET A 302 -33.53 9.46 15.45
N GLY A 303 -34.68 10.11 15.29
CA GLY A 303 -35.64 10.26 16.38
C GLY A 303 -35.83 11.65 16.99
N TYR A 304 -35.13 12.70 16.53
CA TYR A 304 -35.31 14.04 17.11
C TYR A 304 -35.64 15.11 16.05
N PRO A 305 -36.93 15.33 15.73
CA PRO A 305 -37.34 16.26 14.66
C PRO A 305 -36.88 17.71 14.90
N HIS A 306 -36.61 18.08 16.15
CA HIS A 306 -36.20 19.43 16.56
C HIS A 306 -34.74 19.53 16.99
N SER A 307 -33.92 18.51 16.76
CA SER A 307 -32.50 18.55 17.10
C SER A 307 -31.59 18.03 15.99
N LEU A 308 -30.36 18.54 15.98
CA LEU A 308 -29.28 18.18 15.10
C LEU A 308 -28.16 17.56 15.94
N GLN A 309 -27.65 16.41 15.53
CA GLN A 309 -26.52 15.77 16.20
C GLN A 309 -25.18 16.22 15.58
N CYS A 310 -24.25 16.68 16.41
CA CYS A 310 -22.89 16.95 15.98
C CYS A 310 -22.20 15.65 15.54
N ILE A 311 -21.62 15.62 14.33
CA ILE A 311 -20.97 14.40 13.80
C ILE A 311 -19.71 13.99 14.58
N VAL A 312 -19.07 14.94 15.29
CA VAL A 312 -17.85 14.70 16.08
C VAL A 312 -18.18 14.31 17.51
N CYS A 313 -18.75 15.23 18.30
CA CYS A 313 -18.99 15.00 19.73
C CYS A 313 -20.31 14.30 20.04
N ARG A 314 -21.15 14.01 19.03
CA ARG A 314 -22.46 13.36 19.16
C ARG A 314 -23.48 14.08 20.05
N SER A 315 -23.17 15.28 20.54
CA SER A 315 -24.12 16.11 21.30
C SER A 315 -25.27 16.59 20.41
N LEU A 316 -26.48 16.53 20.94
CA LEU A 316 -27.69 17.08 20.32
C LEU A 316 -27.73 18.59 20.51
N ARG A 317 -28.12 19.31 19.46
CA ARG A 317 -28.31 20.76 19.45
C ARG A 317 -29.69 21.08 18.88
N PRO A 318 -30.41 22.09 19.40
CA PRO A 318 -31.69 22.48 18.83
C PRO A 318 -31.50 22.90 17.36
N LYS A 319 -32.48 22.54 16.51
CA LYS A 319 -32.51 22.98 15.11
C LYS A 319 -32.87 24.48 15.07
N PRO A 320 -32.15 25.32 14.30
CA PRO A 320 -32.48 26.74 14.21
C PRO A 320 -33.89 26.92 13.64
N THR A 321 -34.74 27.67 14.35
CA THR A 321 -36.19 27.80 14.09
C THR A 321 -36.53 28.93 13.10
N GLY A 322 -35.71 29.16 12.08
CA GLY A 322 -35.96 30.14 11.02
C GLY A 322 -35.59 31.59 11.34
N THR A 323 -35.06 31.86 12.53
CA THR A 323 -34.37 33.13 12.81
C THR A 323 -33.01 33.17 12.09
N ALA A 324 -32.47 34.38 11.89
CA ALA A 324 -31.12 34.52 11.33
C ALA A 324 -30.11 33.67 12.11
N PRO A 325 -29.20 32.95 11.43
CA PRO A 325 -28.28 32.04 12.09
C PRO A 325 -27.39 32.78 13.09
N THR A 326 -27.39 32.32 14.33
CA THR A 326 -26.57 32.88 15.40
C THR A 326 -25.16 32.25 15.41
N VAL A 327 -24.22 32.88 16.12
CA VAL A 327 -22.84 32.39 16.22
C VAL A 327 -22.79 30.98 16.84
N THR A 328 -23.70 30.67 17.77
CA THR A 328 -23.77 29.39 18.49
C THR A 328 -24.48 28.27 17.72
N ASP A 329 -25.09 28.59 16.57
CA ASP A 329 -25.84 27.62 15.80
C ASP A 329 -24.94 26.52 15.22
N PRO A 330 -25.49 25.30 15.07
CA PRO A 330 -24.78 24.22 14.39
C PRO A 330 -24.34 24.62 12.98
N VAL A 331 -23.09 24.32 12.67
CA VAL A 331 -22.47 24.65 11.40
C VAL A 331 -22.74 23.52 10.39
N PRO A 332 -23.44 23.79 9.27
CA PRO A 332 -23.62 22.79 8.23
C PRO A 332 -22.28 22.45 7.57
N LEU A 333 -22.10 21.18 7.26
CA LEU A 333 -20.91 20.68 6.58
C LEU A 333 -21.17 20.52 5.08
N ASN A 334 -20.12 20.66 4.28
CA ASN A 334 -20.17 20.58 2.83
C ASN A 334 -19.20 19.52 2.30
N ILE A 335 -19.38 19.13 1.04
CA ILE A 335 -18.45 18.30 0.28
C ILE A 335 -17.84 19.07 -0.89
N CYS A 336 -16.59 18.76 -1.25
CA CYS A 336 -15.99 19.35 -2.44
C CYS A 336 -16.63 18.80 -3.72
N PHE A 337 -16.42 19.51 -4.82
CA PHE A 337 -16.94 19.13 -6.14
C PHE A 337 -16.50 17.71 -6.54
N ASP A 338 -15.23 17.38 -6.37
CA ASP A 338 -14.74 16.05 -6.77
C ASP A 338 -15.39 14.93 -5.94
N CYS A 339 -15.55 15.10 -4.61
CA CYS A 339 -16.24 14.13 -3.77
C CYS A 339 -17.73 14.00 -4.10
N TRP A 340 -18.34 15.05 -4.66
CA TRP A 340 -19.70 15.01 -5.17
C TRP A 340 -19.77 14.25 -6.51
N CYS A 341 -18.92 14.62 -7.47
CA CYS A 341 -18.85 13.98 -8.80
C CYS A 341 -18.47 12.51 -8.73
N ALA A 342 -17.58 12.12 -7.82
CA ALA A 342 -17.17 10.74 -7.62
C ALA A 342 -18.34 9.79 -7.27
N GLY A 343 -19.49 10.32 -6.82
CA GLY A 343 -20.72 9.57 -6.61
C GLY A 343 -21.56 9.32 -7.87
N GLY A 344 -21.06 9.67 -9.07
CA GLY A 344 -21.80 9.55 -10.33
C GLY A 344 -23.00 10.50 -10.38
N ALA A 345 -22.85 11.72 -9.83
CA ALA A 345 -23.91 12.71 -9.65
C ALA A 345 -25.12 12.25 -8.80
N THR A 346 -25.10 11.03 -8.25
CA THR A 346 -26.11 10.57 -7.30
C THR A 346 -25.76 11.05 -5.88
N PRO A 347 -26.70 11.67 -5.14
CA PRO A 347 -26.50 11.98 -3.74
C PRO A 347 -26.36 10.72 -2.90
N ARG A 348 -25.21 10.59 -2.24
CA ARG A 348 -24.88 9.48 -1.34
C ARG A 348 -24.60 9.96 0.06
N CYS A 349 -24.76 9.07 1.03
CA CYS A 349 -24.33 9.30 2.40
C CYS A 349 -22.86 9.71 2.48
N CYS A 350 -22.57 10.80 3.18
CA CYS A 350 -21.21 11.33 3.35
C CYS A 350 -20.47 10.72 4.55
N ALA A 351 -21.11 9.81 5.28
CA ALA A 351 -20.45 9.03 6.32
C ALA A 351 -19.43 8.06 5.68
N LEU A 352 -18.30 7.91 6.37
CA LEU A 352 -17.30 6.90 6.08
C LEU A 352 -17.58 5.71 7.00
N GLU A 353 -17.66 4.52 6.42
CA GLU A 353 -17.75 3.25 7.10
C GLU A 353 -16.33 2.86 7.53
N LEU A 354 -16.14 2.75 8.85
CA LEU A 354 -14.82 2.51 9.48
C LEU A 354 -14.69 1.08 10.01
N ASP A 355 -15.73 0.26 9.83
CA ASP A 355 -15.86 -1.11 10.32
C ASP A 355 -15.23 -2.13 9.37
#